data_AF-A0A139XNI5-F1
#
_entry.id   AF-A0A139XNI5-F1
#
_cell.length_a   1.000
_cell.length_b   1.000
_cell.length_c   1.000
_cell.angle_alpha   90.00
_cell.angle_beta   90.00
_cell.angle_gamma   90.00
#
_symmetry.space_group_name_H-M   'P 1'
#
loop_
_entity.id
_entity.type
_entity.pdbx_description
1 polymer ?
#
loop_
_entity_poly.entity_id
_entity_poly.type
_entity_poly.pdbx_seq_one_letter_code
_entity_poly.pdbx_strand_id
1 'polypeptide(L)'
;LKATLEKRQSGRFCPPSLSPLASEDDVGHLLAFSPHQLDAFQIVGACAALRGESAFVSAHTSAGKSLVANLAAFLTLRRASSSSSSSSSSSSSSSSSSSSSSSSSLAASASPAPCVLYLSPVKALSNQKYRELTETFREVATVGLLTGDEIKNMRAKPHIVIATTEIIRNRLLKQSG
;
A
#
# COMPACT_ATOMS: atom_id res chain seq x y z
N LEU A 1 3.31 18.89 34.20
CA LEU A 1 2.74 18.34 32.94
C LEU A 1 2.76 19.29 31.73
N LYS A 2 3.09 20.59 31.89
CA LYS A 2 3.47 21.48 30.77
C LYS A 2 4.99 21.55 30.50
N ALA A 3 5.84 21.06 31.41
CA ALA A 3 7.29 21.23 31.33
C ALA A 3 8.08 20.06 30.70
N THR A 4 7.42 18.95 30.33
CA THR A 4 8.10 17.77 29.73
C THR A 4 8.07 17.78 28.19
N LEU A 5 7.40 18.77 27.58
CA LEU A 5 7.25 18.89 26.11
C LEU A 5 8.12 19.98 25.47
N GLU A 6 8.91 20.74 26.23
CA GLU A 6 9.76 21.82 25.69
C GLU A 6 11.27 21.50 25.66
N LYS A 7 11.69 20.26 25.97
CA LYS A 7 13.13 19.91 26.02
C LYS A 7 13.60 18.88 25.00
N ARG A 8 12.86 18.68 23.91
CA ARG A 8 13.33 17.91 22.73
C ARG A 8 13.41 18.73 21.43
N GLN A 9 13.56 20.05 21.54
CA GLN A 9 14.02 20.92 20.46
C GLN A 9 15.52 21.22 20.64
N SER A 10 16.39 20.28 20.26
CA SER A 10 17.83 20.53 19.97
C SER A 10 18.58 19.24 19.61
N GLY A 11 17.93 18.34 18.88
CA GLY A 11 18.61 17.29 18.14
C GLY A 11 18.17 17.42 16.69
N ARG A 12 19.04 17.92 15.81
CA ARG A 12 18.85 17.77 14.37
C ARG A 12 18.80 16.27 14.09
N PHE A 13 17.59 15.71 14.07
CA PHE A 13 17.36 14.41 13.49
C PHE A 13 17.44 14.63 11.99
N CYS A 14 18.63 14.46 11.42
CA CYS A 14 18.76 14.28 9.99
C CYS A 14 17.98 12.99 9.66
N PRO A 15 16.85 13.06 8.94
CA PRO A 15 16.26 11.83 8.43
C PRO A 15 17.31 11.17 7.52
N PRO A 16 17.52 9.84 7.60
CA PRO A 16 18.37 9.16 6.65
C PRO A 16 17.84 9.44 5.24
N SER A 17 18.71 10.00 4.40
CA SER A 17 18.51 10.44 3.02
C SER A 17 17.19 9.98 2.41
N LEU A 18 16.19 10.87 2.41
CA LEU A 18 14.97 10.71 1.63
C LEU A 18 15.37 10.68 0.16
N SER A 19 15.46 9.49 -0.42
CA SER A 19 15.28 9.32 -1.86
C SER A 19 13.97 10.03 -2.25
N PRO A 20 13.91 10.80 -3.35
CA PRO A 20 12.71 11.54 -3.72
C PRO A 20 11.67 10.56 -4.28
N LEU A 21 10.99 9.84 -3.38
CA LEU A 21 9.98 8.82 -3.69
C LEU A 21 8.59 9.20 -3.16
N ALA A 22 8.46 10.40 -2.59
CA ALA A 22 7.18 11.04 -2.31
C ALA A 22 7.20 12.38 -3.06
N SER A 23 6.41 12.52 -4.13
CA SER A 23 6.15 13.86 -4.66
C SER A 23 5.37 14.62 -3.58
N GLU A 24 5.52 15.93 -3.48
CA GLU A 24 4.69 16.77 -2.58
C GLU A 24 3.18 16.49 -2.78
N ASP A 25 2.79 16.05 -3.98
CA ASP A 25 1.44 15.58 -4.33
C ASP A 25 0.96 14.38 -3.51
N ASP A 26 1.84 13.44 -3.15
CA ASP A 26 1.48 12.26 -2.35
C ASP A 26 1.07 12.65 -0.93
N VAL A 27 1.73 13.68 -0.37
CA VAL A 27 1.41 14.27 0.93
C VAL A 27 0.16 15.17 0.81
N GLY A 28 -0.05 15.83 -0.33
CA GLY A 28 -1.27 16.58 -0.62
C GLY A 28 -2.52 15.69 -0.64
N HIS A 29 -2.45 14.52 -1.28
CA HIS A 29 -3.55 13.54 -1.25
C HIS A 29 -3.77 12.94 0.15
N LEU A 30 -2.70 12.77 0.94
CA LEU A 30 -2.80 12.38 2.34
C LEU A 30 -3.60 13.37 3.18
N LEU A 31 -3.36 14.66 2.99
CA LEU A 31 -4.08 15.74 3.66
C LEU A 31 -5.51 15.90 3.13
N ALA A 32 -5.78 15.50 1.88
CA ALA A 32 -7.15 15.43 1.35
C ALA A 32 -8.01 14.39 2.10
N PHE A 33 -7.40 13.31 2.62
CA PHE A 33 -8.11 12.30 3.41
C PHE A 33 -8.43 12.74 4.86
N SER A 34 -7.80 13.81 5.38
CA SER A 34 -8.12 14.32 6.71
C SER A 34 -7.82 15.81 6.84
N PRO A 35 -8.85 16.66 7.08
CA PRO A 35 -8.63 18.07 7.40
C PRO A 35 -8.07 18.30 8.82
N HIS A 36 -7.96 17.25 9.64
CA HIS A 36 -7.50 17.32 11.03
C HIS A 36 -6.06 16.80 11.19
N GLN A 37 -5.40 17.26 12.26
CA GLN A 37 -4.05 16.86 12.65
C GLN A 37 -3.95 15.33 12.79
N LEU A 38 -3.01 14.72 12.05
CA LEU A 38 -2.81 13.27 12.08
C LEU A 38 -2.20 12.82 13.42
N ASP A 39 -2.69 11.71 13.94
CA ASP A 39 -2.13 11.08 15.14
C ASP A 39 -0.75 10.48 14.85
N ALA A 40 0.07 10.37 15.90
CA ALA A 40 1.43 9.83 15.79
C ALA A 40 1.47 8.45 15.12
N PHE A 41 0.52 7.56 15.42
CA PHE A 41 0.47 6.22 14.81
C PHE A 41 0.12 6.28 13.31
N GLN A 42 -0.69 7.26 12.89
CA GLN A 42 -1.05 7.45 11.49
C GLN A 42 0.15 7.96 10.69
N ILE A 43 0.93 8.89 11.26
CA ILE A 43 2.16 9.42 10.67
C ILE A 43 3.18 8.29 10.48
N VAL A 44 3.39 7.45 11.51
CA VAL A 44 4.33 6.32 11.43
C VAL A 44 3.87 5.31 10.37
N GLY A 45 2.59 4.95 10.36
CA GLY A 45 2.03 4.05 9.35
C GLY A 45 2.13 4.60 7.92
N ALA A 46 1.88 5.91 7.76
CA ALA A 46 2.02 6.59 6.48
C ALA A 46 3.47 6.59 5.99
N CYS A 47 4.42 6.88 6.89
CA CYS A 47 5.85 6.85 6.58
C CYS A 47 6.30 5.45 6.12
N ALA A 48 5.86 4.39 6.81
CA ALA A 48 6.16 3.01 6.39
C ALA A 48 5.62 2.72 4.98
N ALA A 49 4.38 3.12 4.68
CA ALA A 49 3.80 2.94 3.35
C ALA A 49 4.57 3.70 2.25
N LEU A 50 4.97 4.95 2.53
CA LEU A 50 5.80 5.77 1.62
C LEU A 50 7.18 5.15 1.36
N ARG A 51 7.75 4.42 2.33
CA ARG A 51 8.99 3.66 2.18
C ARG A 51 8.79 2.31 1.47
N GLY A 52 7.55 1.89 1.24
CA GLY A 52 7.22 0.56 0.71
C GLY A 52 7.46 -0.56 1.71
N GLU A 53 7.48 -0.22 3.00
CA GLU A 53 7.64 -1.17 4.09
C GLU A 53 6.26 -1.72 4.52
N SER A 54 6.27 -2.92 5.10
CA SER A 54 5.07 -3.49 5.71
C SER A 54 4.91 -2.96 7.13
N ALA A 55 3.68 -2.63 7.52
CA ALA A 55 3.38 -2.12 8.85
C ALA A 55 2.20 -2.85 9.49
N PHE A 56 2.25 -2.99 10.82
CA PHE A 56 1.15 -3.44 11.64
C PHE A 56 0.64 -2.27 12.49
N VAL A 57 -0.64 -1.95 12.37
CA VAL A 57 -1.26 -0.83 13.09
C VAL A 57 -2.32 -1.36 14.04
N SER A 58 -2.15 -1.07 15.33
CA SER A 58 -3.13 -1.37 16.38
C SER A 58 -3.58 -0.09 17.05
N ALA A 59 -4.90 0.16 17.04
CA ALA A 59 -5.54 1.30 17.68
C ALA A 59 -7.04 0.99 17.90
N HIS A 60 -7.71 1.74 18.78
CA HIS A 60 -9.14 1.55 19.07
C HIS A 60 -10.02 1.78 17.83
N THR A 61 -11.21 1.17 17.82
CA THR A 61 -12.26 1.51 16.83
C THR A 61 -12.49 3.03 16.86
N SER A 62 -12.82 3.62 15.72
CA SER A 62 -12.91 5.09 15.49
C SER A 62 -11.60 5.90 15.45
N ALA A 63 -10.44 5.34 15.81
CA ALA A 63 -9.16 6.08 15.76
C ALA A 63 -8.68 6.46 14.34
N GLY A 64 -9.37 6.06 13.26
CA GLY A 64 -8.96 6.43 11.90
C GLY A 64 -7.87 5.53 11.29
N LYS A 65 -7.75 4.27 11.71
CA LYS A 65 -6.82 3.28 11.12
C LYS A 65 -6.98 3.11 9.60
N SER A 66 -8.20 3.30 9.08
CA SER A 66 -8.50 3.19 7.65
C SER A 66 -7.72 4.18 6.80
N LEU A 67 -7.32 5.34 7.34
CA LEU A 67 -6.51 6.31 6.62
C LEU A 67 -5.17 5.70 6.19
N VAL A 68 -4.47 5.01 7.10
CA VAL A 68 -3.18 4.36 6.80
C VAL A 68 -3.35 3.28 5.74
N ALA A 69 -4.41 2.47 5.83
CA ALA A 69 -4.69 1.42 4.85
C ALA A 69 -5.01 2.00 3.46
N ASN A 70 -5.84 3.05 3.40
CA ASN A 70 -6.22 3.71 2.15
C ASN A 70 -5.02 4.39 1.49
N LEU A 71 -4.15 5.03 2.27
CA LEU A 71 -2.90 5.55 1.74
C LEU A 71 -2.04 4.45 1.12
N ALA A 72 -1.81 3.36 1.86
CA ALA A 72 -0.98 2.26 1.38
C ALA A 72 -1.51 1.68 0.06
N ALA A 73 -2.84 1.55 -0.05
CA ALA A 73 -3.50 1.16 -1.28
C ALA A 73 -3.24 2.16 -2.41
N PHE A 74 -3.45 3.46 -2.16
CA PHE A 74 -3.24 4.52 -3.14
C PHE A 74 -1.79 4.57 -3.67
N LEU A 75 -0.79 4.53 -2.78
CA LEU A 75 0.62 4.53 -3.16
C LEU A 75 0.99 3.29 -4.00
N THR A 76 0.43 2.13 -3.64
CA THR A 76 0.63 0.90 -4.41
C THR A 76 0.12 1.03 -5.84
N LEU A 77 -1.05 1.64 -6.00
CA LEU A 77 -1.67 1.87 -7.32
C LEU A 77 -0.87 2.88 -8.15
N ARG A 78 -0.42 3.99 -7.53
CA ARG A 78 0.38 5.01 -8.22
C ARG A 78 1.74 4.51 -8.69
N ARG A 79 2.41 3.69 -7.88
CA ARG A 79 3.74 3.15 -8.21
C ARG A 79 3.70 2.34 -9.49
N ALA A 80 2.66 1.54 -9.69
CA ALA A 80 2.55 0.77 -10.92
C ALA A 80 2.35 1.60 -12.18
N SER A 81 1.65 2.73 -12.09
CA SER A 81 1.53 3.66 -13.22
C SER A 81 2.86 4.37 -13.52
N SER A 82 3.77 4.43 -12.55
CA SER A 82 5.06 5.14 -12.64
C SER A 82 6.26 4.22 -12.93
N SER A 83 6.09 2.89 -12.86
CA SER A 83 7.16 1.88 -13.01
C SER A 83 7.76 1.75 -14.43
N SER A 84 7.57 2.73 -15.32
CA SER A 84 8.26 2.74 -16.63
C SER A 84 9.65 3.40 -16.61
N SER A 85 10.12 4.04 -15.52
CA SER A 85 11.49 4.58 -15.47
C SER A 85 11.96 4.89 -14.05
N SER A 86 12.85 4.08 -13.49
CA SER A 86 14.04 4.53 -12.73
C SER A 86 14.76 3.35 -12.09
N SER A 87 15.78 2.85 -12.79
CA SER A 87 16.92 2.20 -12.16
C SER A 87 17.73 3.27 -11.42
N SER A 88 18.00 3.05 -10.13
CA SER A 88 19.08 3.70 -9.37
C SER A 88 19.37 2.78 -8.19
N SER A 89 20.24 1.78 -8.34
CA SER A 89 21.69 1.89 -8.13
C SER A 89 22.04 2.50 -6.76
N SER A 90 22.40 1.63 -5.82
CA SER A 90 23.34 1.99 -4.75
C SER A 90 24.35 0.87 -4.64
N SER A 91 25.51 1.15 -5.23
CA SER A 91 26.69 0.31 -5.29
C SER A 91 27.35 0.20 -3.92
N SER A 92 27.81 -1.00 -3.58
CA SER A 92 29.00 -1.19 -2.74
C SER A 92 29.72 -2.43 -3.24
N SER A 93 30.84 -2.17 -3.91
CA SER A 93 31.68 -3.12 -4.64
C SER A 93 32.52 -3.98 -3.71
N SER A 94 32.73 -5.25 -4.06
CA SER A 94 34.07 -5.89 -4.17
C SER A 94 33.99 -7.30 -4.78
N SER A 95 34.48 -7.40 -6.03
CA SER A 95 35.25 -8.44 -6.76
C SER A 95 35.17 -9.94 -6.32
N SER A 96 35.11 -10.98 -7.17
CA SER A 96 35.76 -11.21 -8.47
C SER A 96 35.16 -12.42 -9.25
N SER A 97 35.17 -12.31 -10.58
CA SER A 97 35.42 -13.30 -11.65
C SER A 97 34.82 -14.73 -11.64
N SER A 98 33.92 -15.03 -12.59
CA SER A 98 34.19 -15.82 -13.83
C SER A 98 32.97 -16.59 -14.35
N SER A 99 32.96 -16.73 -15.68
CA SER A 99 32.28 -17.74 -16.52
C SER A 99 30.92 -17.37 -17.11
N SER A 100 30.97 -17.21 -18.44
CA SER A 100 29.87 -17.03 -19.38
C SER A 100 28.89 -18.20 -19.38
N SER A 101 27.61 -17.88 -19.51
CA SER A 101 26.63 -18.74 -20.19
C SER A 101 25.50 -17.85 -20.71
N SER A 102 25.41 -17.79 -22.03
CA SER A 102 24.31 -17.15 -22.75
C SER A 102 23.02 -17.92 -22.48
N SER A 103 22.06 -17.29 -21.80
CA SER A 103 20.74 -17.85 -21.55
C SER A 103 19.67 -16.83 -21.92
N SER A 104 19.08 -17.02 -23.10
CA SER A 104 17.70 -16.65 -23.47
C SER A 104 17.14 -15.35 -22.89
N SER A 105 17.28 -14.26 -23.63
CA SER A 105 16.46 -13.05 -23.48
C SER A 105 15.03 -13.31 -24.01
N LEU A 106 14.24 -14.10 -23.27
CA LEU A 106 12.82 -14.33 -23.54
C LEU A 106 12.05 -14.25 -22.23
N ALA A 107 11.76 -13.02 -21.82
CA ALA A 107 10.48 -12.59 -21.27
C ALA A 107 10.67 -11.15 -20.80
N ALA A 108 10.14 -10.19 -21.54
CA ALA A 108 9.72 -8.95 -20.91
C ALA A 108 8.73 -9.37 -19.82
N SER A 109 9.20 -9.44 -18.58
CA SER A 109 8.39 -9.77 -17.41
C SER A 109 7.40 -8.62 -17.27
N ALA A 110 6.23 -8.77 -17.90
CA ALA A 110 5.11 -7.89 -17.67
C ALA A 110 4.71 -8.12 -16.21
N SER A 111 5.25 -7.29 -15.32
CA SER A 111 4.93 -7.33 -13.90
C SER A 111 3.40 -7.32 -13.78
N PRO A 112 2.80 -8.26 -13.02
CA PRO A 112 1.37 -8.27 -12.85
C PRO A 112 0.90 -6.90 -12.37
N ALA A 113 -0.19 -6.40 -12.96
CA ALA A 113 -0.77 -5.13 -12.54
C ALA A 113 -1.01 -5.15 -11.02
N PRO A 114 -0.77 -4.02 -10.33
CA PRO A 114 -0.89 -3.96 -8.89
C PRO A 114 -2.31 -4.35 -8.48
N CYS A 115 -2.41 -5.17 -7.44
CA CYS A 115 -3.68 -5.57 -6.88
C CYS A 115 -3.61 -5.42 -5.37
N VAL A 116 -4.49 -4.61 -4.81
CA VAL A 116 -4.63 -4.41 -3.37
C VAL A 116 -5.77 -5.27 -2.87
N LEU A 117 -5.47 -6.12 -1.89
CA LEU A 117 -6.46 -7.00 -1.27
C LEU A 117 -6.91 -6.45 0.09
N TYR A 118 -8.19 -6.11 0.22
CA TYR A 118 -8.83 -5.78 1.48
C TYR A 118 -9.54 -7.01 2.04
N LEU A 119 -9.07 -7.49 3.19
CA LEU A 119 -9.65 -8.63 3.88
C LEU A 119 -10.58 -8.17 5.00
N SER A 120 -11.83 -8.63 4.96
CA SER A 120 -12.79 -8.46 6.06
C SER A 120 -13.08 -9.82 6.72
N PRO A 121 -13.12 -9.92 8.06
CA PRO A 121 -13.54 -11.15 8.72
C PRO A 121 -15.04 -11.45 8.57
N VAL A 122 -15.86 -10.45 8.20
CA VAL A 122 -17.33 -10.57 8.15
C VAL A 122 -17.88 -10.07 6.81
N LYS A 123 -18.79 -10.86 6.21
CA LYS A 123 -19.42 -10.54 4.90
C LYS A 123 -20.19 -9.21 4.88
N ALA A 124 -20.99 -8.94 5.90
CA ALA A 124 -21.74 -7.68 5.99
C ALA A 124 -20.80 -6.46 5.95
N LEU A 125 -19.65 -6.54 6.62
CA LEU A 125 -18.65 -5.49 6.63
C LEU A 125 -17.91 -5.35 5.29
N SER A 126 -17.74 -6.43 4.52
CA SER A 126 -17.17 -6.32 3.16
C SER A 126 -18.09 -5.55 2.22
N ASN A 127 -19.41 -5.71 2.33
CA ASN A 127 -20.36 -4.94 1.52
C ASN A 127 -20.33 -3.45 1.86
N GLN A 128 -20.26 -3.12 3.15
CA GLN A 128 -20.10 -1.74 3.59
C GLN A 128 -18.80 -1.13 3.06
N LYS A 129 -17.68 -1.85 3.21
CA LYS A 129 -16.38 -1.41 2.70
C LYS A 129 -16.33 -1.29 1.19
N TYR A 130 -17.06 -2.12 0.45
CA TYR A 130 -17.17 -2.00 -1.00
C TYR A 130 -17.77 -0.67 -1.42
N ARG A 131 -18.86 -0.23 -0.79
CA ARG A 131 -19.46 1.07 -1.09
C ARG A 131 -18.51 2.22 -0.75
N GLU A 132 -17.94 2.20 0.45
CA GLU A 132 -17.00 3.23 0.93
C GLU A 132 -15.77 3.35 0.02
N LEU A 133 -15.12 2.23 -0.32
CA LEU A 133 -13.93 2.24 -1.15
C LEU A 133 -14.26 2.57 -2.61
N THR A 134 -15.42 2.16 -3.12
CA THR A 134 -15.85 2.54 -4.48
C THR A 134 -16.02 4.05 -4.60
N GLU A 135 -16.57 4.71 -3.58
CA GLU A 135 -16.67 6.17 -3.53
C GLU A 135 -15.29 6.81 -3.37
N THR A 136 -14.49 6.31 -2.42
CA THR A 136 -13.16 6.84 -2.09
C THR A 136 -12.17 6.77 -3.25
N PHE A 137 -12.20 5.68 -4.03
CA PHE A 137 -11.25 5.42 -5.12
C PHE A 137 -11.87 5.60 -6.51
N ARG A 138 -13.07 6.19 -6.60
CA ARG A 138 -13.85 6.27 -7.85
C ARG A 138 -13.06 6.80 -9.05
N GLU A 139 -12.20 7.78 -8.82
CA GLU A 139 -11.40 8.45 -9.86
C GLU A 139 -10.02 7.82 -10.07
N VAL A 140 -9.60 6.93 -9.17
CA VAL A 140 -8.22 6.41 -9.11
C VAL A 140 -8.14 4.93 -9.50
N ALA A 141 -9.12 4.11 -9.12
CA ALA A 141 -9.09 2.69 -9.36
C ALA A 141 -10.48 2.03 -9.34
N THR A 142 -10.64 0.97 -10.14
CA THR A 142 -11.80 0.10 -10.06
C THR A 142 -11.73 -0.77 -8.81
N VAL A 143 -12.80 -0.75 -8.02
CA VAL A 143 -13.00 -1.60 -6.84
C VAL A 143 -13.90 -2.78 -7.21
N GLY A 144 -13.55 -3.96 -6.71
CA GLY A 144 -14.37 -5.15 -6.84
C GLY A 144 -14.62 -5.86 -5.51
N LEU A 145 -15.68 -6.65 -5.49
CA LEU A 145 -16.10 -7.44 -4.34
C LEU A 145 -16.11 -8.91 -4.71
N LEU A 146 -15.53 -9.73 -3.84
CA LEU A 146 -15.49 -11.16 -3.97
C LEU A 146 -15.87 -11.81 -2.64
N THR A 147 -17.15 -12.16 -2.52
CA THR A 147 -17.67 -12.95 -1.39
C THR A 147 -18.25 -14.26 -1.91
N GLY A 148 -18.73 -15.12 -0.99
CA GLY A 148 -19.35 -16.40 -1.38
C GLY A 148 -20.67 -16.23 -2.11
N ASP A 149 -21.41 -15.16 -1.82
CA ASP A 149 -22.77 -14.92 -2.32
C ASP A 149 -22.79 -13.87 -3.45
N GLU A 150 -21.90 -12.87 -3.38
CA GLU A 150 -21.85 -11.78 -4.32
C GLU A 150 -20.46 -11.60 -4.92
N ILE A 151 -20.42 -11.48 -6.25
CA ILE A 151 -19.23 -11.16 -7.03
C ILE A 151 -19.52 -9.90 -7.84
N LYS A 152 -18.80 -8.80 -7.58
CA LYS A 152 -18.99 -7.51 -8.27
C LYS A 152 -17.68 -7.03 -8.88
N ASN A 153 -17.77 -6.46 -10.09
CA ASN A 153 -16.67 -5.87 -10.86
C ASN A 153 -15.43 -6.77 -11.08
N MET A 154 -15.47 -8.06 -10.76
CA MET A 154 -14.31 -8.97 -10.94
C MET A 154 -13.90 -9.15 -12.41
N ARG A 155 -14.87 -9.12 -13.34
CA ARG A 155 -14.58 -9.24 -14.78
C ARG A 155 -13.76 -8.05 -15.31
N ALA A 156 -13.87 -6.90 -14.67
CA ALA A 156 -13.13 -5.69 -15.04
C ALA A 156 -11.67 -5.69 -14.54
N LYS A 157 -11.20 -6.79 -13.92
CA LYS A 157 -9.85 -6.90 -13.32
C LYS A 157 -9.53 -5.70 -12.40
N PRO A 158 -10.32 -5.54 -11.32
CA PRO A 158 -10.23 -4.38 -10.46
C PRO A 158 -8.87 -4.33 -9.76
N HIS A 159 -8.36 -3.13 -9.53
CA HIS A 159 -7.07 -2.95 -8.86
C HIS A 159 -7.21 -3.07 -7.34
N ILE A 160 -8.42 -2.90 -6.81
CA ILE A 160 -8.75 -3.14 -5.41
C ILE A 160 -9.77 -4.27 -5.34
N VAL A 161 -9.45 -5.33 -4.59
CA VAL A 161 -10.34 -6.47 -4.35
C VAL A 161 -10.68 -6.54 -2.88
N ILE A 162 -11.97 -6.54 -2.56
CA ILE A 162 -12.46 -6.77 -1.20
C ILE A 162 -12.97 -8.21 -1.12
N ALA A 163 -12.48 -8.96 -0.14
CA ALA A 163 -12.88 -10.34 0.07
C ALA A 163 -12.95 -10.70 1.54
N THR A 164 -13.61 -11.82 1.86
CA THR A 164 -13.50 -12.40 3.20
C THR A 164 -12.27 -13.29 3.33
N THR A 165 -11.79 -13.47 4.55
CA THR A 165 -10.67 -14.36 4.86
C THR A 165 -10.94 -15.79 4.38
N GLU A 166 -12.17 -16.30 4.54
CA GLU A 166 -12.58 -17.63 4.09
C GLU A 166 -12.46 -17.81 2.57
N ILE A 167 -12.89 -16.82 1.79
CA ILE A 167 -12.85 -16.89 0.33
C ILE A 167 -11.42 -16.91 -0.18
N ILE A 168 -10.55 -16.07 0.39
CA ILE A 168 -9.14 -16.02 0.02
C ILE A 168 -8.42 -17.28 0.48
N ARG A 169 -8.68 -17.78 1.70
CA ARG A 169 -8.17 -19.06 2.18
C ARG A 169 -8.53 -20.20 1.20
N ASN A 170 -9.80 -20.29 0.80
CA ASN A 170 -10.26 -21.33 -0.12
C ASN A 170 -9.62 -21.23 -1.50
N ARG A 171 -9.36 -20.01 -2.01
CA ARG A 171 -8.64 -19.83 -3.28
C ARG A 171 -7.19 -20.28 -3.20
N LEU A 172 -6.49 -19.94 -2.12
CA LEU A 172 -5.09 -20.34 -1.94
C LEU A 172 -4.96 -21.87 -1.84
N LEU A 173 -5.87 -22.53 -1.11
CA LEU A 173 -5.86 -23.99 -0.96
C LEU A 173 -6.15 -24.73 -2.28
N LYS A 174 -6.98 -24.15 -3.16
CA LYS A 174 -7.29 -24.73 -4.48
C LYS A 174 -6.15 -24.58 -5.49
N GLN A 175 -5.18 -23.70 -5.25
CA GLN A 175 -4.00 -23.55 -6.11
C GLN A 175 -2.88 -24.53 -5.73
N SER A 176 -2.94 -25.11 -4.53
CA SER A 176 -1.93 -26.03 -4.00
C SER A 176 -2.26 -27.51 -4.16
N GLY A 177 -3.29 -27.86 -4.95
CA GLY A 177 -3.69 -29.24 -5.24
C GLY A 177 -4.02 -29.40 -6.72
#